data_AF-R6EDB7-F1
#
_entry.id   AF-R6EDB7-F1
#
_cell.length_a   1.000
_cell.length_b   1.000
_cell.length_c   1.000
_cell.angle_alpha   90.00
_cell.angle_beta   90.00
_cell.angle_gamma   90.00
#
_symmetry.space_group_name_H-M   'P 1'
#
loop_
_entity.id
_entity.type
_entity.pdbx_description
1 polymer ?
#
loop_
_entity_poly.entity_id
_entity_poly.type
_entity_poly.pdbx_seq_one_letter_code
_entity_poly.pdbx_strand_id
1 'polypeptide(L)'
;MFRDICEWMKKPVAVGTMGLCIQKKHPVFDAFPTHSYATPQWYQIVSHADCAILDNATDKTFRPIIQMVDNFERNHKLGILFEGKVGDGRLMICTSRLSEIANRVEVKQFTKSLLTYLTSDAFDPKDTLDMETLQDVFVAK
;
A
#
# COMPACT_ATOMS: atom_id res chain seq x y z
N MET A 1 -13.24 -15.46 17.84
CA MET A 1 -14.65 -15.10 18.20
C MET A 1 -15.46 -14.68 16.98
N PHE A 2 -15.13 -13.60 16.26
CA PHE A 2 -15.90 -13.18 15.07
C PHE A 2 -15.76 -14.15 13.90
N ARG A 3 -14.56 -14.70 13.67
CA ARG A 3 -14.34 -15.78 12.71
C ARG A 3 -15.21 -17.00 13.00
N ASP A 4 -15.18 -17.49 14.23
CA ASP A 4 -15.94 -18.67 14.65
C ASP A 4 -17.45 -18.49 14.41
N ILE A 5 -17.97 -17.28 14.64
CA ILE A 5 -19.37 -16.93 14.35
C ILE A 5 -19.63 -16.94 12.83
N CYS A 6 -18.74 -16.34 12.02
CA CYS A 6 -18.87 -16.38 10.56
C CYS A 6 -18.86 -17.82 10.03
N GLU A 7 -17.93 -18.65 10.49
CA GLU A 7 -17.80 -20.06 10.10
C GLU A 7 -19.04 -20.87 10.52
N TRP A 8 -19.51 -20.71 11.75
CA TRP A 8 -20.75 -21.33 12.24
C TRP A 8 -21.98 -20.90 11.40
N MET A 9 -22.05 -19.62 11.02
CA MET A 9 -23.12 -19.09 10.18
C MET A 9 -22.94 -19.39 8.67
N LYS A 10 -21.88 -20.10 8.26
CA LYS A 10 -21.49 -20.30 6.86
C LYS A 10 -21.40 -18.99 6.05
N LYS A 11 -20.99 -17.91 6.71
CA LYS A 11 -20.70 -16.62 6.09
C LYS A 11 -19.20 -16.49 5.83
N PRO A 12 -18.77 -15.70 4.83
CA PRO A 12 -17.37 -15.38 4.66
C PRO A 12 -16.79 -14.82 5.96
N VAL A 13 -15.61 -15.30 6.34
CA VAL A 13 -14.87 -14.75 7.49
C VAL A 13 -14.70 -13.25 7.27
N ALA A 14 -15.02 -12.44 8.27
CA ALA A 14 -14.85 -11.00 8.19
C ALA A 14 -13.36 -10.66 8.05
N VAL A 15 -12.91 -10.49 6.81
CA VAL A 15 -11.53 -10.14 6.44
C VAL A 15 -11.18 -8.67 6.71
N GLY A 16 -11.92 -8.00 7.58
CA GLY A 16 -11.88 -6.55 7.78
C GLY A 16 -10.49 -6.07 8.17
N THR A 17 -10.00 -5.08 7.43
CA THR A 17 -8.77 -4.35 7.74
C THR A 17 -9.08 -3.24 8.74
N MET A 18 -8.08 -2.80 9.50
CA MET A 18 -8.22 -1.91 10.65
C MET A 18 -7.77 -0.46 10.36
N GLY A 19 -7.75 -0.06 9.09
CA GLY A 19 -7.42 1.31 8.66
C GLY A 19 -6.02 1.44 8.05
N LEU A 20 -5.50 2.66 7.99
CA LEU A 20 -4.21 2.96 7.36
C LEU A 20 -3.18 3.41 8.40
N CYS A 21 -1.94 2.95 8.23
CA CYS A 21 -0.75 3.51 8.82
C CYS A 21 0.07 4.16 7.70
N ILE A 22 0.24 5.49 7.77
CA ILE A 22 0.85 6.27 6.69
C ILE A 22 2.10 6.97 7.21
N GLN A 23 3.19 6.88 6.46
CA GLN A 23 4.40 7.66 6.69
C GLN A 23 4.20 9.12 6.27
N LYS A 24 3.41 9.88 7.04
CA LYS A 24 3.00 11.27 6.72
C LYS A 24 4.14 12.19 6.26
N LYS A 25 5.35 12.00 6.79
CA LYS A 25 6.53 12.83 6.50
C LYS A 25 7.25 12.43 5.20
N HIS A 26 6.78 11.40 4.50
CA HIS A 26 7.40 10.93 3.26
C HIS A 26 7.22 11.98 2.14
N PRO A 27 8.26 12.32 1.36
CA PRO A 27 8.20 13.38 0.36
C PRO A 27 7.13 13.18 -0.73
N VAL A 28 6.70 11.93 -0.96
CA VAL A 28 5.58 11.61 -1.87
C VAL A 28 4.28 12.35 -1.53
N PHE A 29 4.13 12.84 -0.29
CA PHE A 29 2.95 13.56 0.18
C PHE A 29 3.11 15.09 0.18
N ASP A 30 4.22 15.65 -0.32
CA ASP A 30 4.47 17.10 -0.30
C ASP A 30 3.38 17.90 -1.04
N ALA A 31 2.78 17.30 -2.06
CA ALA A 31 1.64 17.87 -2.79
C ALA A 31 0.30 17.19 -2.46
N PHE A 32 0.22 16.32 -1.45
CA PHE A 32 -1.01 15.61 -1.07
C PHE A 32 -1.23 15.65 0.45
N PRO A 33 -2.08 16.56 0.96
CA PRO A 33 -2.35 16.70 2.39
C PRO A 33 -2.76 15.37 3.04
N THR A 34 -1.92 14.91 3.96
CA THR A 34 -1.98 13.56 4.52
C THR A 34 -1.79 13.57 6.04
N HIS A 35 -2.46 12.64 6.72
CA HIS A 35 -2.25 12.33 8.14
C HIS A 35 -1.59 10.97 8.26
N SER A 36 -1.13 10.60 9.46
CA SER A 36 -0.59 9.25 9.70
C SER A 36 -1.67 8.15 9.74
N TYR A 37 -2.94 8.53 9.57
CA TYR A 37 -4.13 7.70 9.62
C TYR A 37 -5.07 8.05 8.45
N ALA A 38 -6.06 7.19 8.19
CA ALA A 38 -7.03 7.38 7.13
C ALA A 38 -7.94 8.59 7.37
N THR A 39 -8.18 9.35 6.30
CA THR A 39 -9.10 10.48 6.20
C THR A 39 -9.93 10.32 4.93
N PRO A 40 -11.07 11.02 4.76
CA PRO A 40 -12.04 10.72 3.70
C PRO A 40 -11.49 10.68 2.27
N GLN A 41 -10.47 11.48 1.94
CA GLN A 41 -9.85 11.51 0.60
C GLN A 41 -9.17 10.18 0.22
N TRP A 42 -8.87 9.31 1.18
CA TRP A 42 -8.27 8.01 0.93
C TRP A 42 -9.28 6.96 0.48
N TYR A 43 -10.58 7.19 0.68
CA TYR A 43 -11.61 6.16 0.49
C TYR A 43 -11.52 5.50 -0.90
N GLN A 44 -11.50 6.31 -1.95
CA GLN A 44 -11.47 5.77 -3.33
C GLN A 44 -10.15 5.10 -3.67
N ILE A 45 -9.02 5.69 -3.25
CA ILE A 45 -7.67 5.14 -3.47
C ILE A 45 -7.53 3.76 -2.82
N VAL A 46 -8.04 3.61 -1.60
CA VAL A 46 -7.96 2.37 -0.82
C VAL A 46 -8.96 1.33 -1.30
N SER A 47 -10.20 1.72 -1.59
CA SER A 47 -11.23 0.78 -2.07
C SER A 47 -10.89 0.19 -3.45
N HIS A 48 -9.98 0.79 -4.20
CA HIS A 48 -9.48 0.28 -5.48
C HIS A 48 -8.07 -0.30 -5.38
N ALA A 49 -7.56 -0.57 -4.17
CA ALA A 49 -6.27 -1.20 -3.94
C ALA A 49 -6.41 -2.70 -3.66
N ASP A 50 -5.54 -3.50 -4.29
CA ASP A 50 -5.31 -4.89 -3.90
C ASP A 50 -4.03 -4.92 -3.07
N CYS A 51 -4.13 -5.15 -1.77
CA CYS A 51 -2.97 -5.04 -0.87
C CYS A 51 -1.94 -6.14 -1.16
N ALA A 52 -0.66 -5.77 -1.30
CA ALA A 52 0.44 -6.70 -1.39
C ALA A 52 0.75 -7.30 0.00
N ILE A 53 0.82 -8.63 0.12
CA ILE A 53 1.26 -9.30 1.34
C ILE A 53 2.79 -9.36 1.35
N LEU A 54 3.42 -8.57 2.21
CA LEU A 54 4.88 -8.33 2.20
C LEU A 54 5.66 -9.13 3.26
N ASP A 55 5.02 -10.11 3.90
CA ASP A 55 5.58 -10.86 5.03
C ASP A 55 6.93 -11.51 4.70
N ASN A 56 7.02 -12.10 3.50
CA ASN A 56 8.21 -12.82 3.04
C ASN A 56 8.98 -12.08 1.94
N ALA A 57 8.42 -10.98 1.41
CA ALA A 57 9.02 -10.22 0.31
C ALA A 57 9.86 -9.04 0.78
N THR A 58 9.85 -8.73 2.07
CA THR A 58 10.54 -7.57 2.64
C THR A 58 11.12 -7.87 4.01
N ASP A 59 12.18 -7.17 4.37
CA ASP A 59 12.76 -7.25 5.72
C ASP A 59 11.73 -6.94 6.81
N LYS A 60 11.93 -7.53 7.99
CA LYS A 60 11.02 -7.31 9.15
C LYS A 60 10.93 -5.84 9.56
N THR A 61 11.98 -5.06 9.33
CA THR A 61 12.04 -3.62 9.60
C THR A 61 11.42 -2.78 8.50
N PHE A 62 11.22 -3.33 7.30
CA PHE A 62 10.60 -2.63 6.19
C PHE A 62 9.18 -2.17 6.56
N ARG A 63 8.87 -0.92 6.24
CA ARG A 63 7.55 -0.33 6.43
C ARG A 63 7.10 0.30 5.11
N PRO A 64 5.96 -0.12 4.55
CA PRO A 64 5.37 0.57 3.41
C PRO A 64 5.13 2.05 3.72
N ILE A 65 5.14 2.89 2.69
CA ILE A 65 4.79 4.31 2.81
C ILE A 65 3.32 4.44 3.20
N ILE A 66 2.45 3.63 2.57
CA ILE A 66 1.05 3.44 2.94
C ILE A 66 0.86 1.96 3.24
N GLN A 67 0.63 1.65 4.51
CA GLN A 67 0.33 0.30 4.98
C GLN A 67 -1.14 0.21 5.38
N MET A 68 -1.85 -0.78 4.84
CA MET A 68 -3.14 -1.19 5.38
C MET A 68 -2.89 -1.99 6.65
N VAL A 69 -3.54 -1.62 7.75
CA VAL A 69 -3.47 -2.41 8.98
C VAL A 69 -4.36 -3.64 8.79
N ASP A 70 -3.77 -4.83 8.75
CA ASP A 70 -4.54 -6.06 8.62
C ASP A 70 -5.31 -6.36 9.92
N ASN A 71 -6.24 -7.30 9.83
CA ASN A 71 -6.90 -7.89 10.98
C ASN A 71 -5.88 -8.55 11.93
N PHE A 72 -6.06 -8.38 13.25
CA PHE A 72 -5.14 -8.88 14.26
C PHE A 72 -5.03 -10.42 14.28
N GLU A 73 -6.04 -11.15 13.76
CA GLU A 73 -5.98 -12.62 13.67
C GLU A 73 -5.00 -13.10 12.59
N ARG A 74 -4.81 -12.33 11.50
CA ARG A 74 -3.90 -12.67 10.38
C ARG A 74 -2.58 -11.92 10.49
N ASN A 75 -2.68 -10.63 10.75
CA ASN A 75 -1.60 -9.69 11.00
C ASN A 75 -0.56 -9.63 9.87
N HIS A 76 -1.00 -9.71 8.61
CA HIS A 76 -0.12 -9.53 7.46
C HIS A 76 0.40 -8.10 7.34
N LYS A 77 1.63 -7.94 6.84
CA LYS A 77 2.19 -6.66 6.41
C LYS A 77 1.61 -6.30 5.04
N LEU A 78 0.48 -5.60 5.03
CA LEU A 78 -0.24 -5.23 3.81
C LEU A 78 0.24 -3.90 3.22
N GLY A 79 0.96 -3.93 2.09
CA GLY A 79 1.45 -2.75 1.38
C GLY A 79 0.48 -2.23 0.33
N ILE A 80 0.23 -0.91 0.32
CA ILE A 80 -0.50 -0.19 -0.76
C ILE A 80 0.47 0.64 -1.60
N LEU A 81 1.35 1.39 -0.94
CA LEU A 81 2.37 2.21 -1.59
C LEU A 81 3.70 1.99 -0.89
N PHE A 82 4.73 1.64 -1.65
CA PHE A 82 6.08 1.43 -1.15
C PHE A 82 7.09 1.51 -2.29
N GLU A 83 8.35 1.71 -1.92
CA GLU A 83 9.45 1.88 -2.86
C GLU A 83 10.67 1.07 -2.43
N GLY A 84 11.59 0.85 -3.36
CA GLY A 84 12.83 0.15 -3.10
C GLY A 84 13.78 0.18 -4.30
N LYS A 85 15.03 -0.19 -4.07
CA LYS A 85 16.00 -0.50 -5.13
C LYS A 85 15.80 -1.94 -5.58
N VAL A 86 15.76 -2.18 -6.88
CA VAL A 86 15.66 -3.52 -7.48
C VAL A 86 16.73 -3.63 -8.56
N GLY A 87 17.74 -4.46 -8.33
CA GLY A 87 18.96 -4.46 -9.14
C GLY A 87 19.59 -3.07 -9.19
N ASP A 88 19.88 -2.57 -10.40
CA ASP A 88 20.43 -1.23 -10.62
C ASP A 88 19.36 -0.12 -10.71
N GLY A 89 18.08 -0.50 -10.60
CA GLY A 89 16.93 0.40 -10.74
C GLY A 89 16.30 0.84 -9.42
N ARG A 90 15.43 1.84 -9.52
CA ARG A 90 14.53 2.29 -8.44
C ARG A 90 13.10 1.93 -8.84
N LEU A 91 12.34 1.38 -7.91
CA LEU A 91 10.97 0.95 -8.13
C LEU A 91 10.04 1.60 -7.11
N MET A 92 8.90 2.08 -7.59
CA MET A 92 7.76 2.48 -6.78
C MET A 92 6.58 1.58 -7.14
N ILE A 93 5.96 0.98 -6.14
CA ILE A 93 4.80 0.10 -6.31
C ILE A 93 3.60 0.80 -5.68
N CYS A 94 2.56 1.01 -6.48
CA CYS A 94 1.25 1.44 -6.03
C CYS A 94 0.23 0.39 -6.45
N THR A 95 -0.41 -0.25 -5.48
CA THR A 95 -1.39 -1.31 -5.77
C THR A 95 -2.81 -0.78 -5.97
N SER A 96 -3.03 0.52 -5.75
CA SER A 96 -4.27 1.19 -6.13
C SER A 96 -4.36 1.30 -7.65
N ARG A 97 -5.48 0.83 -8.22
CA ARG A 97 -5.80 0.96 -9.66
C ARG A 97 -6.24 2.40 -9.99
N LEU A 98 -5.31 3.36 -9.88
CA LEU A 98 -5.62 4.79 -9.99
C LEU A 98 -6.26 5.18 -11.33
N SER A 99 -5.93 4.46 -12.41
CA SER A 99 -6.48 4.69 -13.75
C SER A 99 -8.01 4.51 -13.81
N GLU A 100 -8.56 3.56 -13.05
CA GLU A 100 -10.01 3.28 -13.02
C GLU A 100 -10.82 4.41 -12.37
N ILE A 101 -10.17 5.20 -11.50
CA ILE A 101 -10.78 6.28 -10.71
C ILE A 101 -10.17 7.65 -10.99
N ALA A 102 -9.47 7.80 -12.12
CA ALA A 102 -8.71 8.99 -12.48
C ALA A 102 -9.57 10.26 -12.66
N ASN A 103 -10.90 10.16 -12.78
CA ASN A 103 -11.79 11.30 -12.88
C ASN A 103 -11.96 12.06 -11.56
N ARG A 104 -11.69 11.42 -10.42
CA ARG A 104 -11.86 11.97 -9.07
C ARG A 104 -10.75 12.97 -8.70
N VAL A 105 -11.12 14.04 -8.00
CA VAL A 105 -10.19 15.15 -7.70
C VAL A 105 -9.08 14.70 -6.76
N GLU A 106 -9.43 13.94 -5.73
CA GLU A 106 -8.48 13.38 -4.76
C GLU A 106 -7.48 12.43 -5.42
N VAL A 107 -7.94 11.62 -6.38
CA VAL A 107 -7.08 10.71 -7.15
C VAL A 107 -6.14 11.49 -8.05
N LYS A 108 -6.65 12.49 -8.79
CA LYS A 108 -5.82 13.36 -9.64
C LYS A 108 -4.71 14.03 -8.83
N GLN A 109 -5.04 14.55 -7.65
CA GLN A 109 -4.06 15.21 -6.79
C GLN A 109 -3.03 14.21 -6.23
N PHE A 110 -3.47 13.03 -5.82
CA PHE A 110 -2.57 11.98 -5.36
C PHE A 110 -1.62 11.52 -6.47
N THR A 111 -2.13 11.25 -7.67
CA THR A 111 -1.31 10.90 -8.85
C THR A 111 -0.32 12.01 -9.20
N LYS A 112 -0.74 13.29 -9.13
CA LYS A 112 0.18 14.43 -9.33
C LYS A 112 1.30 14.43 -8.29
N SER A 113 0.98 14.22 -7.01
CA SER A 113 1.97 14.16 -5.93
C SER A 113 2.97 13.02 -6.14
N LEU A 114 2.46 11.84 -6.51
CA LEU A 114 3.27 10.67 -6.83
C LEU A 114 4.23 10.93 -7.99
N LEU A 115 3.72 11.45 -9.11
CA LEU A 115 4.56 11.76 -10.28
C LEU A 115 5.59 12.84 -9.98
N THR A 116 5.21 13.89 -9.25
CA THR A 116 6.14 14.97 -8.85
C THR A 116 7.31 14.39 -8.08
N TYR A 117 7.03 13.52 -7.09
CA TYR A 117 8.04 12.84 -6.31
C TYR A 117 8.94 11.93 -7.18
N LEU A 118 8.34 11.07 -8.02
CA LEU A 118 9.08 10.14 -8.88
C LEU A 118 10.02 10.83 -9.87
N THR A 119 9.69 12.04 -10.32
CA THR A 119 10.52 12.85 -11.23
C THR A 119 11.50 13.77 -10.51
N SER A 120 11.53 13.77 -9.18
CA SER A 120 12.40 14.63 -8.37
C SER A 120 13.63 13.88 -7.87
N ASP A 121 14.66 14.63 -7.48
CA ASP A 121 15.86 14.08 -6.84
C ASP A 121 15.57 13.45 -5.45
N ALA A 122 14.41 13.73 -4.87
CA ALA A 122 13.99 13.14 -3.59
C ALA A 122 13.62 11.65 -3.73
N PHE A 123 13.34 11.16 -4.93
CA PHE A 123 13.08 9.73 -5.17
C PHE A 123 14.39 8.94 -5.15
N ASP A 124 14.88 8.66 -3.94
CA ASP A 124 16.10 7.88 -3.69
C ASP A 124 15.82 6.80 -2.61
N PRO A 125 15.09 5.73 -2.98
CA PRO A 125 14.70 4.67 -2.05
C PRO A 125 15.93 4.04 -1.41
N LYS A 126 15.86 3.73 -0.12
CA LYS A 126 17.00 3.19 0.66
C LYS A 126 16.95 1.68 0.84
N ASP A 127 15.75 1.13 0.97
CA ASP A 127 15.54 -0.30 1.11
C ASP A 127 15.76 -1.01 -0.23
N THR A 128 16.36 -2.20 -0.17
CA THR A 128 16.52 -3.07 -1.35
C THR A 128 15.37 -4.08 -1.36
N LEU A 129 14.77 -4.28 -2.53
CA LEU A 129 13.74 -5.29 -2.76
C LEU A 129 14.27 -6.31 -3.75
N ASP A 130 14.02 -7.58 -3.46
CA ASP A 130 14.44 -8.67 -4.32
C ASP A 130 13.38 -8.97 -5.40
N MET A 131 13.83 -9.09 -6.65
CA MET A 131 12.93 -9.26 -7.79
C MET A 131 12.20 -10.60 -7.77
N GLU A 132 12.86 -11.67 -7.30
CA GLU A 132 12.25 -13.00 -7.22
C GLU A 132 11.10 -13.00 -6.20
N THR A 133 11.32 -12.40 -5.02
CA THR A 133 10.24 -12.28 -4.03
C THR A 133 9.09 -11.37 -4.48
N LEU A 134 9.37 -10.32 -5.26
CA LEU A 134 8.32 -9.48 -5.84
C LEU A 134 7.48 -10.23 -6.88
N GLN A 135 8.09 -11.12 -7.67
CA GLN A 135 7.35 -11.97 -8.59
C GLN A 135 6.39 -12.90 -7.84
N ASP A 136 6.82 -13.50 -6.74
CA ASP A 136 5.94 -14.34 -5.89
C ASP A 136 4.71 -13.57 -5.36
N VAL A 137 4.82 -12.24 -5.17
CA VAL A 137 3.72 -11.39 -4.69
C VAL A 137 2.75 -11.01 -5.82
N PHE A 138 3.27 -10.66 -7.00
CA PHE A 138 2.46 -10.02 -8.06
C PHE A 138 2.17 -10.89 -9.27
N VAL A 139 2.90 -11.98 -9.48
CA VAL A 139 2.73 -12.88 -10.61
C VAL A 139 2.04 -14.15 -10.11
N ALA A 140 0.87 -14.45 -10.66
CA ALA A 140 0.18 -15.69 -10.36
C ALA A 140 1.05 -16.89 -10.80
N LYS A 141 1.14 -17.91 -9.94
CA LYS A 141 1.73 -19.21 -10.29
C LYS A 141 0.74 -20.04 -11.10
#